data_AF-A0A3N4ISA0-F1
#
_entry.id   AF-A0A3N4ISA0-F1
#
_cell.length_a   1.000
_cell.length_b   1.000
_cell.length_c   1.000
_cell.angle_alpha   90.00
_cell.angle_beta   90.00
_cell.angle_gamma   90.00
#
_symmetry.space_group_name_H-M   'P 1'
#
loop_
_entity.id
_entity.type
_entity.pdbx_description
1 polymer ?
#
loop_
_entity_poly.entity_id
_entity_poly.type
_entity_poly.pdbx_seq_one_letter_code
_entity_poly.pdbx_strand_id
1 'polypeptide(L)'
;MKTSFVLSVLLAVAAARDITQSARPQKRHNRTLGKRQVPQEQSHKKYLTDCQEALQLDNPEGIVDPVFGLLGAAAAAEGAGTITDTDCLQQATADRAFTNAKAAGNVDLMVSALVYRALERNTLSVGEASKPCTSIQAVNPEIAAIQQHQDPASDGAAAINKAITLELARQIASIGGDPLLALESGTFAPGEIGDPTAAGNTCNDADDAVGCIFTQGLLVEEATAEEIAEAIAG
;
A
#
# COMPACT_ATOMS: atom_id res chain seq x y z
N MET A 1 57.66 -29.76 61.12
CA MET A 1 58.31 -31.10 61.16
C MET A 1 57.60 -32.02 60.18
N LYS A 2 58.39 -32.65 59.31
CA LYS A 2 58.18 -33.96 58.66
C LYS A 2 56.96 -34.11 57.72
N THR A 3 57.15 -33.99 56.41
CA THR A 3 57.61 -35.02 55.44
C THR A 3 56.59 -36.12 55.15
N SER A 4 56.10 -36.09 53.91
CA SER A 4 55.89 -37.19 52.95
C SER A 4 55.23 -38.50 53.38
N PHE A 5 54.19 -38.90 52.65
CA PHE A 5 54.22 -40.20 51.98
C PHE A 5 53.47 -40.20 50.63
N VAL A 6 54.13 -40.85 49.68
CA VAL A 6 53.84 -41.09 48.26
C VAL A 6 52.66 -42.07 48.09
N LEU A 7 51.83 -41.89 47.05
CA LEU A 7 51.47 -43.02 46.19
C LEU A 7 51.04 -42.58 44.79
N SER A 8 51.69 -43.21 43.82
CA SER A 8 51.62 -42.99 42.38
C SER A 8 50.48 -43.78 41.72
N VAL A 9 49.91 -43.14 40.70
CA VAL A 9 49.48 -43.68 39.39
C VAL A 9 48.29 -44.64 39.37
N LEU A 10 47.24 -44.23 38.66
CA LEU A 10 46.68 -45.05 37.57
C LEU A 10 45.98 -44.16 36.53
N LEU A 11 46.51 -44.25 35.31
CA LEU A 11 46.01 -43.70 34.07
C LEU A 11 44.73 -44.46 33.68
N ALA A 12 43.62 -43.78 33.46
CA ALA A 12 42.48 -44.32 32.73
C ALA A 12 42.07 -43.32 31.64
N VAL A 13 42.45 -43.65 30.41
CA VAL A 13 42.06 -42.94 29.20
C VAL A 13 40.63 -43.35 28.85
N ALA A 14 39.66 -42.48 29.16
CA ALA A 14 38.33 -42.57 28.59
C ALA A 14 38.22 -41.51 27.49
N ALA A 15 38.32 -41.94 26.24
CA ALA A 15 38.05 -41.11 25.08
C ALA A 15 36.55 -40.77 25.05
N ALA A 16 36.19 -39.58 25.52
CA ALA A 16 34.89 -38.99 25.26
C ALA A 16 34.85 -38.57 23.78
N ARG A 17 34.10 -39.32 22.98
CA ARG A 17 33.71 -38.90 21.63
C ARG A 17 32.66 -37.83 21.79
N ASP A 18 33.06 -36.56 21.64
CA ASP A 18 32.10 -35.49 21.38
C ASP A 18 31.42 -35.76 20.05
N ILE A 19 30.18 -36.23 20.14
CA ILE A 19 29.23 -36.19 19.04
C ILE A 19 28.94 -34.70 18.82
N THR A 20 29.72 -34.07 17.96
CA THR A 20 29.33 -32.82 17.30
C THR A 20 28.16 -33.15 16.37
N GLN A 21 26.96 -33.21 16.93
CA GLN A 21 25.75 -32.97 16.17
C GLN A 21 25.84 -31.54 15.66
N SER A 22 26.39 -31.41 14.45
CA SER A 22 26.17 -30.26 13.58
C SER A 22 24.67 -30.10 13.42
N ALA A 23 24.06 -29.34 14.31
CA ALA A 23 22.74 -28.79 14.13
C ALA A 23 22.86 -27.81 12.95
N ARG A 24 22.74 -28.34 11.74
CA ARG A 24 22.44 -27.52 10.57
C ARG A 24 21.21 -26.70 10.94
N PRO A 25 21.22 -25.37 10.77
CA PRO A 25 20.00 -24.60 10.95
C PRO A 25 19.04 -25.12 9.88
N GLN A 26 18.04 -25.89 10.30
CA GLN A 26 16.86 -26.10 9.46
C GLN A 26 16.33 -24.71 9.19
N LYS A 27 16.45 -24.24 7.94
CA LYS A 27 15.69 -23.10 7.46
C LYS A 27 14.25 -23.40 7.83
N ARG A 28 13.78 -22.75 8.89
CA ARG A 28 12.36 -22.66 9.19
C ARG A 28 11.82 -21.87 8.01
N HIS A 29 11.32 -22.58 7.01
CA HIS A 29 10.34 -22.01 6.12
C HIS A 29 9.18 -21.66 7.04
N ASN A 30 9.12 -20.39 7.45
CA ASN A 30 7.86 -19.78 7.83
C ASN A 30 6.95 -20.02 6.63
N ARG A 31 6.19 -21.10 6.68
CA ARG A 31 4.93 -21.19 5.95
C ARG A 31 4.03 -20.19 6.63
N THR A 32 4.21 -18.91 6.29
CA THR A 32 3.16 -17.93 6.36
C THR A 32 2.03 -18.57 5.55
N LEU A 33 0.99 -19.02 6.24
CA LEU A 33 -0.29 -19.26 5.59
C LEU A 33 -0.59 -17.96 4.88
N GLY A 34 -0.48 -17.94 3.55
CA GLY A 34 -0.70 -16.75 2.76
C GLY A 34 -2.05 -16.21 3.14
N LYS A 35 -2.06 -15.05 3.80
CA LYS A 35 -3.22 -14.15 3.69
C LYS A 35 -3.45 -14.05 2.19
N ARG A 36 -4.66 -14.30 1.72
CA ARG A 36 -5.02 -13.94 0.35
C ARG A 36 -4.86 -12.43 0.32
N GLN A 37 -3.69 -11.96 -0.08
CA GLN A 37 -3.52 -10.58 -0.50
C GLN A 37 -4.39 -10.50 -1.73
N VAL A 38 -5.41 -9.65 -1.67
CA VAL A 38 -6.25 -9.44 -2.82
C VAL A 38 -5.36 -8.91 -3.96
N PRO A 39 -5.71 -9.14 -5.23
CA PRO A 39 -4.94 -8.60 -6.35
C PRO A 39 -4.82 -7.06 -6.21
N GLN A 40 -3.74 -6.47 -6.74
CA GLN A 40 -3.47 -5.01 -6.77
C GLN A 40 -3.01 -4.31 -5.47
N GLU A 41 -3.14 -4.90 -4.29
CA GLU A 41 -2.89 -4.22 -3.01
C GLU A 41 -1.55 -3.48 -2.88
N GLN A 42 -0.46 -4.04 -3.40
CA GLN A 42 0.90 -3.48 -3.31
C GLN A 42 1.37 -2.87 -4.65
N SER A 43 0.48 -2.75 -5.63
CA SER A 43 0.83 -2.31 -7.00
C SER A 43 1.50 -0.95 -7.03
N HIS A 44 1.07 -0.03 -6.16
CA HIS A 44 1.57 1.34 -6.02
C HIS A 44 2.41 1.52 -4.73
N LYS A 45 3.31 0.59 -4.44
CA LYS A 45 3.98 0.46 -3.13
C LYS A 45 4.63 1.74 -2.61
N LYS A 46 5.27 2.54 -3.47
CA LYS A 46 5.90 3.80 -3.05
C LYS A 46 4.91 4.75 -2.37
N TYR A 47 3.72 4.92 -2.95
CA TYR A 47 2.69 5.80 -2.41
C TYR A 47 2.04 5.25 -1.14
N LEU A 48 1.92 3.93 -1.02
CA LEU A 48 1.50 3.29 0.24
C LEU A 48 2.51 3.53 1.35
N THR A 49 3.80 3.48 1.02
CA THR A 49 4.90 3.68 1.98
C THR A 49 4.93 5.13 2.46
N ASP A 50 4.85 6.09 1.54
CA ASP A 50 4.79 7.52 1.87
C ASP A 50 3.52 7.86 2.68
N CYS A 51 2.37 7.34 2.27
CA CYS A 51 1.11 7.53 2.98
C CYS A 51 1.19 6.94 4.40
N GLN A 52 1.85 5.79 4.57
CA GLN A 52 2.10 5.19 5.89
C GLN A 52 3.03 6.07 6.74
N GLU A 53 4.11 6.61 6.16
CA GLU A 53 5.01 7.53 6.85
C GLU A 53 4.24 8.75 7.38
N ALA A 54 3.45 9.38 6.51
CA ALA A 54 2.64 10.54 6.87
C ALA A 54 1.57 10.20 7.92
N LEU A 55 0.87 9.07 7.76
CA LEU A 55 -0.12 8.58 8.72
C LEU A 55 0.49 8.37 10.11
N GLN A 56 1.70 7.81 10.20
CA GLN A 56 2.35 7.50 11.47
C GLN A 56 2.81 8.73 12.28
N LEU A 57 2.85 9.93 11.68
CA LEU A 57 3.16 11.16 12.40
C LEU A 57 2.12 11.49 13.49
N ASP A 58 0.84 11.23 13.22
CA ASP A 58 -0.28 11.34 14.17
C ASP A 58 -1.45 10.46 13.68
N ASN A 59 -1.77 9.37 14.39
CA ASN A 59 -2.79 8.40 13.97
C ASN A 59 -3.77 8.10 15.11
N PRO A 60 -4.63 9.07 15.48
CA PRO A 60 -5.56 8.90 16.60
C PRO A 60 -6.66 7.87 16.28
N GLU A 61 -6.96 7.65 15.00
CA GLU A 61 -7.94 6.64 14.58
C GLU A 61 -7.41 5.21 14.70
N GLY A 62 -6.10 5.02 14.82
CA GLY A 62 -5.47 3.70 14.91
C GLY A 62 -5.56 2.89 13.61
N ILE A 63 -5.54 3.56 12.45
CA ILE A 63 -5.52 2.89 11.13
C ILE A 63 -4.21 2.11 11.00
N VAL A 64 -4.28 0.83 10.64
CA VAL A 64 -3.13 -0.07 10.74
C VAL A 64 -2.10 0.17 9.65
N ASP A 65 -2.58 0.25 8.39
CA ASP A 65 -1.76 0.41 7.19
C ASP A 65 -2.64 0.92 6.01
N PRO A 66 -2.19 1.88 5.19
CA PRO A 66 -2.93 2.38 4.03
C PRO A 66 -3.38 1.31 3.05
N VAL A 67 -2.70 0.17 2.98
CA VAL A 67 -3.14 -0.94 2.11
C VAL A 67 -4.59 -1.34 2.42
N PHE A 68 -5.01 -1.29 3.70
CA PHE A 68 -6.36 -1.66 4.10
C PHE A 68 -7.45 -0.79 3.47
N GLY A 69 -7.14 0.49 3.16
CA GLY A 69 -8.07 1.38 2.45
C GLY A 69 -8.32 0.97 1.00
N LEU A 70 -7.39 0.24 0.37
CA LEU A 70 -7.52 -0.23 -1.01
C LEU A 70 -8.22 -1.57 -1.14
N LEU A 71 -8.62 -2.19 -0.03
CA LEU A 71 -9.22 -3.53 -0.03
C LEU A 71 -10.74 -3.46 -0.09
N GLY A 72 -11.33 -4.61 -0.46
CA GLY A 72 -12.75 -4.86 -0.25
C GLY A 72 -13.13 -4.79 1.23
N ALA A 73 -14.39 -4.45 1.50
CA ALA A 73 -14.90 -4.09 2.83
C ALA A 73 -14.50 -5.06 3.97
N ALA A 74 -14.56 -6.38 3.72
CA ALA A 74 -14.23 -7.38 4.73
C ALA A 74 -12.77 -7.32 5.20
N ALA A 75 -11.83 -7.16 4.26
CA ALA A 75 -10.41 -7.05 4.58
C ALA A 75 -10.07 -5.66 5.11
N ALA A 76 -10.68 -4.60 4.56
CA ALA A 76 -10.53 -3.23 5.04
C ALA A 76 -10.84 -3.09 6.54
N ALA A 77 -11.88 -3.79 7.02
CA ALA A 77 -12.28 -3.79 8.44
C ALA A 77 -11.17 -4.30 9.39
N GLU A 78 -10.25 -5.15 8.94
CA GLU A 78 -9.15 -5.65 9.80
C GLU A 78 -8.14 -4.57 10.18
N GLY A 79 -8.03 -3.51 9.36
CA GLY A 79 -7.06 -2.43 9.54
C GLY A 79 -7.68 -1.05 9.73
N ALA A 80 -9.00 -0.95 9.84
CA ALA A 80 -9.72 0.31 9.85
C ALA A 80 -9.57 1.13 11.16
N GLY A 81 -9.05 0.52 12.22
CA GLY A 81 -8.97 1.15 13.54
C GLY A 81 -10.37 1.51 14.05
N THR A 82 -10.60 2.80 14.30
CA THR A 82 -11.90 3.34 14.74
C THR A 82 -12.83 3.72 13.58
N ILE A 83 -12.37 3.65 12.33
CA ILE A 83 -13.19 3.90 11.15
C ILE A 83 -14.15 2.72 10.94
N THR A 84 -15.46 2.95 11.06
CA THR A 84 -16.47 1.89 10.93
C THR A 84 -17.00 1.73 9.51
N ASP A 85 -17.01 2.81 8.73
CA ASP A 85 -17.39 2.77 7.32
C ASP A 85 -16.17 2.46 6.46
N THR A 86 -16.04 1.20 6.05
CA THR A 86 -14.93 0.74 5.22
C THR A 86 -14.93 1.33 3.83
N ASP A 87 -16.07 1.83 3.33
CA ASP A 87 -16.10 2.54 2.04
C ASP A 87 -15.43 3.91 2.12
N CYS A 88 -15.32 4.45 3.34
CA CYS A 88 -14.62 5.69 3.64
C CYS A 88 -13.18 5.53 4.12
N LEU A 89 -12.68 4.30 4.32
CA LEU A 89 -11.36 4.08 4.92
C LEU A 89 -10.23 4.70 4.10
N GLN A 90 -10.23 4.57 2.78
CA GLN A 90 -9.22 5.21 1.93
C GLN A 90 -9.23 6.74 2.09
N GLN A 91 -10.42 7.36 2.07
CA GLN A 91 -10.53 8.81 2.23
C GLN A 91 -10.03 9.25 3.60
N ALA A 92 -10.45 8.56 4.68
CA ALA A 92 -10.02 8.88 6.04
C ALA A 92 -8.49 8.76 6.20
N THR A 93 -7.90 7.68 5.67
CA THR A 93 -6.44 7.48 5.66
C THR A 93 -5.73 8.61 4.91
N ALA A 94 -6.19 8.93 3.69
CA ALA A 94 -5.59 9.96 2.86
C ALA A 94 -5.70 11.35 3.51
N ASP A 95 -6.86 11.67 4.07
CA ASP A 95 -7.13 12.94 4.74
C ASP A 95 -6.28 13.12 6.00
N ARG A 96 -6.09 12.04 6.78
CA ARG A 96 -5.20 12.04 7.94
C ARG A 96 -3.73 12.21 7.52
N ALA A 97 -3.27 11.40 6.57
CA ALA A 97 -1.91 11.48 6.04
C ALA A 97 -1.59 12.88 5.49
N PHE A 98 -2.51 13.46 4.70
CA PHE A 98 -2.36 14.80 4.17
C PHE A 98 -2.32 15.86 5.28
N THR A 99 -3.20 15.79 6.28
CA THR A 99 -3.20 16.69 7.45
C THR A 99 -1.82 16.68 8.13
N ASN A 100 -1.30 15.48 8.38
CA ASN A 100 -0.02 15.31 9.06
C ASN A 100 1.15 15.84 8.23
N ALA A 101 1.18 15.51 6.93
CA ALA A 101 2.19 15.99 5.99
C ALA A 101 2.18 17.53 5.88
N LYS A 102 0.98 18.13 5.82
CA LYS A 102 0.77 19.59 5.80
C LYS A 102 1.25 20.25 7.09
N ALA A 103 0.97 19.65 8.25
CA ALA A 103 1.48 20.12 9.53
C ALA A 103 3.03 20.04 9.63
N ALA A 104 3.63 19.05 8.97
CA ALA A 104 5.09 18.89 8.87
C ALA A 104 5.73 19.77 7.77
N GLY A 105 4.94 20.42 6.90
CA GLY A 105 5.43 21.17 5.75
C GLY A 105 6.10 20.30 4.68
N ASN A 106 5.72 19.02 4.59
CA ASN A 106 6.29 18.06 3.65
C ASN A 106 5.38 17.90 2.42
N VAL A 107 5.68 18.64 1.35
CA VAL A 107 4.90 18.65 0.10
C VAL A 107 4.91 17.27 -0.57
N ASP A 108 6.02 16.55 -0.55
CA ASP A 108 6.11 15.22 -1.18
C ASP A 108 5.12 14.24 -0.53
N LEU A 109 5.03 14.22 0.80
CA LEU A 109 4.05 13.41 1.52
C LEU A 109 2.61 13.89 1.32
N MET A 110 2.39 15.20 1.14
CA MET A 110 1.07 15.72 0.77
C MET A 110 0.65 15.20 -0.62
N VAL A 111 1.56 15.25 -1.60
CA VAL A 111 1.31 14.70 -2.95
C VAL A 111 1.03 13.21 -2.89
N SER A 112 1.83 12.44 -2.15
CA SER A 112 1.62 10.99 -2.02
C SER A 112 0.27 10.65 -1.39
N ALA A 113 -0.23 11.46 -0.44
CA ALA A 113 -1.57 11.30 0.11
C ALA A 113 -2.68 11.61 -0.93
N LEU A 114 -2.50 12.63 -1.78
CA LEU A 114 -3.43 12.94 -2.87
C LEU A 114 -3.45 11.81 -3.92
N VAL A 115 -2.28 11.31 -4.34
CA VAL A 115 -2.18 10.19 -5.29
C VAL A 115 -2.85 8.95 -4.69
N TYR A 116 -2.56 8.63 -3.42
CA TYR A 116 -3.19 7.52 -2.70
C TYR A 116 -4.73 7.64 -2.67
N ARG A 117 -5.28 8.86 -2.53
CA ARG A 117 -6.73 9.09 -2.54
C ARG A 117 -7.38 8.72 -3.87
N ALA A 118 -6.66 8.93 -4.98
CA ALA A 118 -7.12 8.65 -6.33
C ALA A 118 -6.99 7.18 -6.74
N LEU A 119 -6.15 6.40 -6.08
CA LEU A 119 -5.95 4.98 -6.43
C LEU A 119 -7.26 4.19 -6.41
N GLU A 120 -7.39 3.24 -7.33
CA GLU A 120 -8.50 2.31 -7.36
C GLU A 120 -8.55 1.45 -6.09
N ARG A 121 -9.77 1.19 -5.60
CA ARG A 121 -10.02 0.20 -4.53
C ARG A 121 -10.48 -1.11 -5.15
N ASN A 122 -9.96 -2.23 -4.65
CA ASN A 122 -10.36 -3.55 -5.09
C ASN A 122 -11.79 -3.88 -4.61
N THR A 123 -12.70 -4.10 -5.55
CA THR A 123 -14.12 -4.43 -5.30
C THR A 123 -14.41 -5.92 -5.22
N LEU A 124 -13.40 -6.78 -5.37
CA LEU A 124 -13.50 -8.26 -5.45
C LEU A 124 -14.21 -8.77 -6.70
N SER A 125 -14.44 -7.92 -7.70
CA SER A 125 -15.01 -8.30 -8.99
C SER A 125 -14.51 -7.38 -10.10
N VAL A 126 -14.07 -7.97 -11.21
CA VAL A 126 -13.71 -7.20 -12.42
C VAL A 126 -14.94 -6.47 -12.95
N GLY A 127 -14.81 -5.17 -13.18
CA GLY A 127 -15.84 -4.29 -13.69
C GLY A 127 -16.89 -3.83 -12.66
N GLU A 128 -16.69 -4.13 -11.37
CA GLU A 128 -17.52 -3.56 -10.31
C GLU A 128 -16.98 -2.19 -9.89
N ALA A 129 -17.83 -1.17 -10.02
CA ALA A 129 -17.51 0.19 -9.62
C ALA A 129 -17.29 0.31 -8.10
N SER A 130 -16.26 1.06 -7.72
CA SER A 130 -15.94 1.36 -6.34
C SER A 130 -16.99 2.27 -5.71
N LYS A 131 -17.51 1.90 -4.54
CA LYS A 131 -18.49 2.71 -3.81
C LYS A 131 -17.87 4.03 -3.31
N PRO A 132 -18.54 5.18 -3.50
CA PRO A 132 -18.05 6.45 -2.97
C PRO A 132 -18.15 6.47 -1.43
N CYS A 133 -17.21 7.17 -0.79
CA CYS A 133 -17.33 7.51 0.62
C CYS A 133 -18.44 8.57 0.80
N THR A 134 -19.43 8.28 1.64
CA THR A 134 -20.57 9.20 1.86
C THR A 134 -20.79 9.56 3.33
N SER A 135 -20.22 8.82 4.26
CA SER A 135 -20.44 9.01 5.70
C SER A 135 -19.39 9.86 6.41
N ILE A 136 -18.19 9.99 5.82
CA ILE A 136 -17.08 10.78 6.35
C ILE A 136 -16.79 11.92 5.39
N GLN A 137 -16.81 13.15 5.91
CA GLN A 137 -16.37 14.33 5.19
C GLN A 137 -14.88 14.55 5.45
N ALA A 138 -14.07 14.63 4.40
CA ALA A 138 -12.66 15.00 4.53
C ALA A 138 -12.53 16.44 5.05
N VAL A 139 -11.57 16.68 5.95
CA VAL A 139 -11.27 18.00 6.51
C VAL A 139 -10.40 18.84 5.58
N ASN A 140 -9.59 18.20 4.74
CA ASN A 140 -8.80 18.88 3.72
C ASN A 140 -9.59 19.00 2.41
N PRO A 141 -9.83 20.22 1.90
CA PRO A 141 -10.54 20.41 0.63
C PRO A 141 -9.83 19.73 -0.55
N GLU A 142 -8.50 19.64 -0.50
CA GLU A 142 -7.69 18.98 -1.54
C GLU A 142 -8.03 17.48 -1.63
N ILE A 143 -8.24 16.82 -0.48
CA ILE A 143 -8.65 15.40 -0.42
C ILE A 143 -10.14 15.24 -0.75
N ALA A 144 -10.97 16.18 -0.31
CA ALA A 144 -12.41 16.17 -0.58
C ALA A 144 -12.75 16.31 -2.08
N ALA A 145 -11.89 16.98 -2.86
CA ALA A 145 -12.06 17.15 -4.30
C ALA A 145 -11.81 15.86 -5.10
N ILE A 146 -11.07 14.90 -4.54
CA ILE A 146 -10.61 13.71 -5.25
C ILE A 146 -11.50 12.50 -4.90
N GLN A 147 -11.96 11.82 -5.94
CA GLN A 147 -12.57 10.50 -5.85
C GLN A 147 -11.55 9.42 -6.22
N GLN A 148 -11.81 8.17 -5.84
CA GLN A 148 -11.00 7.04 -6.27
C GLN A 148 -11.32 6.62 -7.71
N HIS A 149 -10.30 6.17 -8.44
CA HIS A 149 -10.46 5.51 -9.72
C HIS A 149 -11.40 4.31 -9.59
N GLN A 150 -12.13 4.06 -10.67
CA GLN A 150 -13.01 2.92 -10.85
C GLN A 150 -12.23 1.78 -11.50
N ASP A 151 -12.71 0.56 -11.30
CA ASP A 151 -12.20 -0.58 -12.03
C ASP A 151 -12.29 -0.30 -13.54
N PRO A 152 -11.18 -0.42 -14.30
CA PRO A 152 -11.11 -0.01 -15.70
C PRO A 152 -12.03 -0.82 -16.64
N ALA A 153 -12.56 -1.97 -16.22
CA ALA A 153 -13.60 -2.71 -16.94
C ALA A 153 -15.03 -2.24 -16.60
N SER A 154 -15.21 -1.30 -15.67
CA SER A 154 -16.53 -0.75 -15.32
C SER A 154 -17.07 0.17 -16.43
N ASP A 155 -18.39 0.26 -16.53
CA ASP A 155 -19.07 1.14 -17.48
C ASP A 155 -18.65 2.60 -17.28
N GLY A 156 -18.04 3.19 -18.32
CA GLY A 156 -17.61 4.59 -18.32
C GLY A 156 -16.32 4.89 -17.54
N ALA A 157 -15.61 3.87 -17.03
CA ALA A 157 -14.41 4.03 -16.21
C ALA A 157 -13.36 4.94 -16.84
N ALA A 158 -13.04 4.79 -18.13
CA ALA A 158 -12.04 5.61 -18.81
C ALA A 158 -12.32 7.13 -18.73
N ALA A 159 -13.59 7.55 -18.85
CA ALA A 159 -13.94 8.96 -18.75
C ALA A 159 -13.91 9.45 -17.29
N ILE A 160 -14.33 8.60 -16.34
CA ILE A 160 -14.36 8.90 -14.91
C ILE A 160 -12.94 9.00 -14.36
N ASN A 161 -12.08 8.02 -14.64
CA ASN A 161 -10.70 7.96 -14.18
C ASN A 161 -9.88 9.11 -14.78
N LYS A 162 -10.08 9.46 -16.06
CA LYS A 162 -9.51 10.68 -16.63
C LYS A 162 -9.90 11.92 -15.84
N ALA A 163 -11.19 12.11 -15.56
CA ALA A 163 -11.65 13.28 -14.81
C ALA A 163 -11.04 13.35 -13.40
N ILE A 164 -10.88 12.20 -12.74
CA ILE A 164 -10.22 12.08 -11.43
C ILE A 164 -8.74 12.43 -11.54
N THR A 165 -8.01 11.90 -12.53
CA THR A 165 -6.59 12.19 -12.76
C THR A 165 -6.36 13.69 -13.02
N LEU A 166 -7.23 14.32 -13.82
CA LEU A 166 -7.13 15.76 -14.07
C LEU A 166 -7.43 16.58 -12.81
N GLU A 167 -8.39 16.16 -11.99
CA GLU A 167 -8.67 16.83 -10.72
C GLU A 167 -7.51 16.65 -9.72
N LEU A 168 -6.95 15.45 -9.62
CA LEU A 168 -5.76 15.16 -8.85
C LEU A 168 -4.60 16.09 -9.26
N ALA A 169 -4.37 16.27 -10.57
CA ALA A 169 -3.33 17.17 -11.07
C ALA A 169 -3.53 18.62 -10.61
N ARG A 170 -4.78 19.12 -10.61
CA ARG A 170 -5.11 20.45 -10.05
C ARG A 170 -4.77 20.54 -8.57
N GLN A 171 -5.15 19.53 -7.80
CA GLN A 171 -4.89 19.53 -6.36
C GLN A 171 -3.39 19.48 -6.05
N ILE A 172 -2.62 18.66 -6.78
CA ILE A 172 -1.16 18.61 -6.67
C ILE A 172 -0.54 19.97 -7.01
N ALA A 173 -0.94 20.59 -8.12
CA ALA A 173 -0.44 21.92 -8.49
C ALA A 173 -0.78 22.99 -7.44
N SER A 174 -1.98 22.92 -6.85
CA SER A 174 -2.44 23.91 -5.85
C SER A 174 -1.60 23.93 -4.58
N ILE A 175 -0.95 22.81 -4.23
CA ILE A 175 -0.05 22.69 -3.08
C ILE A 175 1.43 22.86 -3.45
N GLY A 176 1.73 23.16 -4.72
CA GLY A 176 3.09 23.38 -5.22
C GLY A 176 3.85 22.11 -5.60
N GLY A 177 3.18 20.96 -5.73
CA GLY A 177 3.78 19.72 -6.24
C GLY A 177 3.85 19.66 -7.76
N ASP A 178 4.50 18.63 -8.31
CA ASP A 178 4.54 18.36 -9.75
C ASP A 178 3.22 17.69 -10.21
N PRO A 179 2.37 18.38 -11.00
CA PRO A 179 1.08 17.85 -11.42
C PRO A 179 1.19 16.60 -12.30
N LEU A 180 2.34 16.33 -12.92
CA LEU A 180 2.54 15.11 -13.72
C LEU A 180 2.56 13.84 -12.86
N LEU A 181 2.78 13.96 -11.54
CA LEU A 181 2.64 12.82 -10.62
C LEU A 181 1.21 12.29 -10.55
N ALA A 182 0.20 13.04 -11.04
CA ALA A 182 -1.15 12.52 -11.17
C ALA A 182 -1.23 11.31 -12.13
N LEU A 183 -0.38 11.25 -13.16
CA LEU A 183 -0.36 10.13 -14.11
C LEU A 183 -0.02 8.80 -13.42
N GLU A 184 0.76 8.85 -12.34
CA GLU A 184 1.15 7.67 -11.57
C GLU A 184 0.01 7.10 -10.71
N SER A 185 -1.18 7.73 -10.70
CA SER A 185 -2.40 7.17 -10.10
C SER A 185 -3.17 6.22 -11.02
N GLY A 186 -2.72 6.07 -12.27
CA GLY A 186 -3.37 5.28 -13.31
C GLY A 186 -3.66 3.83 -12.91
N THR A 187 -4.55 3.19 -13.68
CA THR A 187 -5.00 1.83 -13.40
C THR A 187 -4.27 0.80 -14.27
N PHE A 188 -4.70 -0.46 -14.21
CA PHE A 188 -4.25 -1.51 -15.13
C PHE A 188 -5.08 -1.50 -16.41
N ALA A 189 -4.65 -2.25 -17.43
CA ALA A 189 -5.52 -2.54 -18.56
C ALA A 189 -6.80 -3.28 -18.08
N PRO A 190 -8.00 -2.99 -18.64
CA PRO A 190 -9.25 -3.63 -18.25
C PRO A 190 -9.16 -5.16 -18.25
N GLY A 191 -9.65 -5.79 -17.17
CA GLY A 191 -9.76 -7.24 -17.07
C GLY A 191 -10.97 -7.82 -17.81
N GLU A 192 -11.15 -9.14 -17.75
CA GLU A 192 -12.34 -9.82 -18.25
C GLU A 192 -13.45 -9.88 -17.18
N ILE A 193 -14.60 -9.29 -17.47
CA ILE A 193 -15.77 -9.37 -16.58
C ILE A 193 -16.19 -10.83 -16.40
N GLY A 194 -16.36 -11.25 -15.15
CA GLY A 194 -16.68 -12.64 -14.80
C GLY A 194 -15.47 -13.55 -14.61
N ASP A 195 -14.24 -13.01 -14.64
CA ASP A 195 -13.04 -13.72 -14.22
C ASP A 195 -13.23 -14.32 -12.81
N PRO A 196 -13.18 -15.66 -12.66
CA PRO A 196 -13.44 -16.33 -11.38
C PRO A 196 -12.38 -16.03 -10.31
N THR A 197 -11.23 -15.47 -10.69
CA THR A 197 -10.17 -15.05 -9.77
C THR A 197 -10.34 -13.62 -9.28
N ALA A 198 -11.15 -12.82 -9.97
CA ALA A 198 -11.28 -11.37 -9.78
C ALA A 198 -9.93 -10.62 -9.82
N ALA A 199 -8.91 -11.16 -10.49
CA ALA A 199 -7.57 -10.59 -10.48
C ALA A 199 -7.34 -9.57 -11.60
N GLY A 200 -8.04 -9.69 -12.73
CA GLY A 200 -7.80 -8.83 -13.88
C GLY A 200 -6.34 -8.90 -14.36
N ASN A 201 -5.84 -7.81 -14.94
CA ASN A 201 -4.43 -7.70 -15.40
C ASN A 201 -3.49 -7.16 -14.31
N THR A 202 -3.86 -7.33 -13.05
CA THR A 202 -3.16 -6.69 -11.93
C THR A 202 -1.90 -7.44 -11.51
N CYS A 203 -1.05 -6.76 -10.75
CA CYS A 203 0.11 -7.35 -10.09
C CYS A 203 0.03 -7.10 -8.58
N ASN A 204 0.71 -7.93 -7.79
CA ASN A 204 0.83 -7.73 -6.35
C ASN A 204 2.16 -8.30 -5.85
N ASP A 205 3.13 -7.41 -5.61
CA ASP A 205 4.46 -7.77 -5.12
C ASP A 205 4.82 -6.88 -3.93
N ALA A 206 4.87 -7.46 -2.74
CA ALA A 206 5.22 -6.75 -1.52
C ALA A 206 6.73 -6.49 -1.37
N ASP A 207 7.57 -7.20 -2.12
CA ASP A 207 9.03 -7.06 -2.10
C ASP A 207 9.50 -5.98 -3.11
N ASP A 208 8.62 -5.52 -4.00
CA ASP A 208 8.87 -4.39 -4.89
C ASP A 208 8.56 -3.05 -4.19
N ALA A 209 9.62 -2.37 -3.74
CA ALA A 209 9.51 -1.10 -3.03
C ALA A 209 8.92 0.06 -3.88
N VAL A 210 9.02 -0.01 -5.21
CA VAL A 210 8.44 1.01 -6.11
C VAL A 210 6.96 0.70 -6.33
N GLY A 211 6.67 -0.57 -6.57
CA GLY A 211 5.36 -1.06 -6.93
C GLY A 211 5.38 -1.71 -8.30
N CYS A 212 4.87 -2.93 -8.36
CA CYS A 212 4.96 -3.78 -9.54
C CYS A 212 4.28 -3.18 -10.78
N ILE A 213 3.32 -2.25 -10.62
CA ILE A 213 2.67 -1.58 -11.75
C ILE A 213 3.66 -0.75 -12.55
N PHE A 214 4.64 -0.15 -11.86
CA PHE A 214 5.66 0.69 -12.47
C PHE A 214 6.81 -0.16 -13.00
N THR A 215 7.33 -1.09 -12.20
CA THR A 215 8.53 -1.86 -12.56
C THR A 215 8.28 -2.86 -13.69
N GLN A 216 7.04 -3.31 -13.87
CA GLN A 216 6.62 -4.19 -14.96
C GLN A 216 6.00 -3.43 -16.14
N GLY A 217 5.87 -2.10 -16.06
CA GLY A 217 5.30 -1.28 -17.12
C GLY A 217 3.82 -1.60 -17.40
N LEU A 218 3.05 -1.85 -16.35
CA LEU A 218 1.63 -2.21 -16.42
C LEU A 218 0.69 -1.02 -16.24
N LEU A 219 1.22 0.14 -15.84
CA LEU A 219 0.47 1.37 -15.66
C LEU A 219 -0.18 1.82 -16.98
N VAL A 220 -1.49 2.04 -16.94
CA VAL A 220 -2.22 2.74 -17.98
C VAL A 220 -2.54 4.14 -17.46
N GLU A 221 -1.93 5.14 -18.09
CA GLU A 221 -2.22 6.54 -17.80
C GLU A 221 -3.63 6.90 -18.27
N GLU A 222 -4.39 7.57 -17.40
CA GLU A 222 -5.80 7.91 -17.65
C GLU A 222 -5.95 9.26 -18.36
N ALA A 223 -4.87 10.05 -18.41
CA ALA A 223 -4.78 11.35 -19.08
C ALA A 223 -3.39 11.51 -19.72
N THR A 224 -3.20 12.51 -20.58
CA THR A 224 -1.88 12.87 -21.11
C THR A 224 -1.27 14.06 -20.37
N ALA A 225 0.04 14.27 -20.53
CA ALA A 225 0.73 15.45 -20.00
C ALA A 225 0.14 16.76 -20.54
N GLU A 226 -0.30 16.78 -21.81
CA GLU A 226 -0.97 17.94 -22.41
C GLU A 226 -2.34 18.20 -21.76
N GLU A 227 -3.14 17.17 -21.53
CA GLU A 227 -4.43 17.31 -20.84
C GLU A 227 -4.24 17.81 -19.41
N ILE A 228 -3.19 17.36 -18.71
CA ILE A 228 -2.82 17.89 -17.39
C ILE A 228 -2.45 19.38 -17.48
N ALA A 229 -1.61 19.76 -18.44
CA ALA A 229 -1.19 21.15 -18.62
C ALA A 229 -2.40 22.07 -18.91
N GLU A 230 -3.36 21.60 -19.69
CA GLU A 230 -4.63 22.31 -19.93
C GLU A 230 -5.49 22.39 -18.67
N ALA A 231 -5.58 21.32 -17.88
CA ALA A 231 -6.41 21.26 -16.68
C ALA A 231 -5.95 22.21 -15.57
N ILE A 232 -4.64 22.42 -15.42
CA ILE A 232 -4.06 23.29 -14.39
C ILE A 232 -3.97 24.77 -14.82
N ALA A 233 -4.18 25.07 -16.10
CA ALA A 233 -4.15 26.44 -16.62
C ALA A 233 -5.49 27.18 -16.48
N GLY A 234 -6.58 26.45 -16.22
CA GLY A 234 -7.93 26.98 -16.00
C GLY A 234 -8.26 27.17 -14.54
#